data_AF-A0A6N9PXS9-F1
#
_entry.id   AF-A0A6N9PXS9-F1
#
_cell.length_a   1.000
_cell.length_b   1.000
_cell.length_c   1.000
_cell.angle_alpha   90.00
_cell.angle_beta   90.00
_cell.angle_gamma   90.00
#
_symmetry.space_group_name_H-M   'P 1'
#
loop_
_entity.id
_entity.type
_entity.pdbx_description
1 polymer ?
#
loop_
_entity_poly.entity_id
_entity_poly.type
_entity_poly.pdbx_seq_one_letter_code
_entity_poly.pdbx_strand_id
1 'polypeptide(L)'
;MPQDNREPFGKMYQSAEDGGTVFIPARPRAGLGDQARILRVCAYCRVSTGNDEQLSSFELQQAHYKQLAKDKPNWDLKHIYADAGISGTSLKNRDAFNAMIAACENGEYDLIVTKQVSRFARNLVDCISLIRKLKNLEPPVGVLFETDNLNTLDKDSEFILAFLASFAQEESIKKREAMIWSLAQRFKDRRLLTPPLLGYDRQRDAAGSYIKYAPLIVNEAEARVVRFIFDAYLYGWTQADIAAFLTGIDCRTKTGSTKWNSSSIGYILSNERYCGDVLTWKTFTSDLFEHRRKKNRQDMDQYCYKGQHEAIIPREKFEMVQALLQNRKHHIRGAFPCLHVIDGGVFRGFVPINHHWINEDPRLYYDSSNSVDQKAGKMRFAKSSFSAFDLKGYQVVRNQFTQARYEGPAVTISNNRITFNLFCMRKFADAGYAQLLLHPSERKLAIRPCQESAMHSIPWRSGAAKSLYAKTLCCRHFGAALFRIMEWDPDFLYRVRGTWIQRGEEQIIIYNLEHAVSAVLLPQMREAPGRETRAECFPEPWEDSFGEEFYDHIMGNEAFYMARGTAWQAGRPSVLAPGIGQYVPQTGGEFQKMMETLRRKAASGDGG
;
A
#
# COMPACT_ATOMS: atom_id res chain seq x y z
N MET A 1 -55.92 65.81 -37.14
CA MET A 1 -57.04 64.93 -37.56
C MET A 1 -56.47 63.84 -38.44
N PRO A 2 -56.86 62.56 -38.27
CA PRO A 2 -58.10 62.12 -37.65
C PRO A 2 -57.92 61.62 -36.21
N GLN A 3 -58.99 61.84 -35.45
CA GLN A 3 -59.36 61.17 -34.21
C GLN A 3 -59.84 59.74 -34.54
N ASP A 4 -59.69 58.81 -33.59
CA ASP A 4 -60.85 58.00 -33.22
C ASP A 4 -60.92 57.81 -31.70
N ASN A 5 -62.16 57.85 -31.22
CA ASN A 5 -62.62 57.99 -29.85
C ASN A 5 -63.00 56.61 -29.29
N ARG A 6 -62.95 56.45 -27.95
CA ARG A 6 -63.91 55.73 -27.07
C ARG A 6 -64.45 54.35 -27.52
N GLU A 7 -64.39 53.25 -26.75
CA GLU A 7 -64.58 53.07 -25.31
C GLU A 7 -64.25 51.59 -24.92
N PRO A 8 -64.08 51.28 -23.63
CA PRO A 8 -63.92 49.92 -23.11
C PRO A 8 -65.29 49.27 -22.86
N PHE A 9 -65.36 47.95 -22.79
CA PHE A 9 -66.18 47.13 -21.86
C PHE A 9 -66.40 45.75 -22.46
N GLY A 10 -66.11 44.72 -21.67
CA GLY A 10 -66.34 43.34 -22.09
C GLY A 10 -66.10 42.34 -20.98
N LYS A 11 -66.83 42.48 -19.86
CA LYS A 11 -67.10 41.37 -18.96
C LYS A 11 -67.65 40.19 -19.76
N MET A 12 -66.94 39.06 -19.80
CA MET A 12 -67.48 37.71 -19.94
C MET A 12 -66.38 36.79 -19.37
N TYR A 13 -66.42 36.25 -18.15
CA TYR A 13 -67.42 35.28 -17.66
C TYR A 13 -68.23 34.68 -18.81
N GLN A 14 -67.55 33.90 -19.64
CA GLN A 14 -68.18 32.77 -20.30
C GLN A 14 -67.86 31.54 -19.47
N SER A 15 -68.92 31.04 -18.86
CA SER A 15 -69.00 29.77 -18.15
C SER A 15 -68.59 28.63 -19.07
N ALA A 16 -67.70 27.77 -18.58
CA ALA A 16 -67.73 26.35 -18.88
C ALA A 16 -67.17 25.64 -17.64
N GLU A 17 -68.08 25.14 -16.81
CA GLU A 17 -67.74 24.10 -15.86
C GLU A 17 -67.21 22.90 -16.64
N ASP A 18 -65.91 22.64 -16.52
CA ASP A 18 -65.43 21.27 -16.53
C ASP A 18 -64.29 21.15 -15.52
N GLY A 19 -64.56 20.42 -14.43
CA GLY A 19 -63.56 19.89 -13.51
C GLY A 19 -62.74 20.87 -12.66
N GLY A 20 -63.36 21.52 -11.66
CA GLY A 20 -62.76 21.78 -10.34
C GLY A 20 -61.36 22.40 -10.23
N THR A 21 -60.85 23.06 -11.27
CA THR A 21 -59.46 23.55 -11.28
C THR A 21 -59.46 25.07 -11.24
N VAL A 22 -59.22 25.63 -10.06
CA VAL A 22 -58.98 27.06 -9.88
C VAL A 22 -57.57 27.36 -10.41
N PHE A 23 -57.48 28.00 -11.56
CA PHE A 23 -56.20 28.55 -12.04
C PHE A 23 -55.82 29.75 -11.18
N ILE A 24 -54.93 29.52 -10.22
CA ILE A 24 -54.28 30.59 -9.46
C ILE A 24 -53.00 30.96 -10.23
N PRO A 25 -52.94 32.10 -10.95
CA PRO A 25 -51.73 32.49 -11.66
C PRO A 25 -50.57 32.65 -10.67
N ALA A 26 -49.38 32.20 -11.07
CA ALA A 26 -48.18 32.41 -10.26
C ALA A 26 -47.96 33.91 -10.04
N ARG A 27 -47.74 34.33 -8.79
CA ARG A 27 -47.33 35.70 -8.49
C ARG A 27 -46.07 36.00 -9.34
N PRO A 28 -46.02 37.12 -10.08
CA PRO A 28 -44.86 37.45 -10.89
C PRO A 28 -43.59 37.42 -10.02
N ARG A 29 -42.58 36.63 -10.43
CA ARG A 29 -41.31 36.53 -9.72
C ARG A 29 -40.55 37.85 -9.89
N ALA A 30 -40.08 38.41 -8.78
CA ALA A 30 -39.37 39.67 -8.72
C ALA A 30 -38.14 39.68 -9.66
N GLY A 31 -38.21 40.48 -10.71
CA GLY A 31 -37.06 40.92 -11.50
C GLY A 31 -36.96 42.44 -11.38
N LEU A 32 -35.74 42.99 -11.37
CA LEU A 32 -35.50 44.43 -11.19
C LEU A 32 -36.10 45.32 -12.29
N GLY A 33 -36.58 44.74 -13.40
CA GLY A 33 -37.28 45.44 -14.48
C GLY A 33 -38.74 45.78 -14.17
N ASP A 34 -39.28 45.30 -13.05
CA ASP A 34 -40.63 45.64 -12.61
C ASP A 34 -40.61 47.03 -11.94
N GLN A 35 -40.76 48.09 -12.74
CA GLN A 35 -40.74 49.49 -12.29
C GLN A 35 -41.86 49.81 -11.27
N ALA A 36 -42.78 48.88 -11.01
CA ALA A 36 -43.92 49.05 -10.12
C ALA A 36 -43.59 48.87 -8.62
N ARG A 37 -42.45 48.25 -8.24
CA ARG A 37 -42.09 47.99 -6.84
C ARG A 37 -40.88 48.80 -6.39
N ILE A 38 -41.04 49.53 -5.28
CA ILE A 38 -39.94 50.21 -4.58
C ILE A 38 -39.08 49.16 -3.87
N LEU A 39 -37.77 49.15 -4.15
CA LEU A 39 -36.77 48.29 -3.53
C LEU A 39 -36.09 49.03 -2.37
N ARG A 40 -36.03 48.40 -1.20
CA ARG A 40 -35.28 48.92 -0.05
C ARG A 40 -33.80 48.62 -0.26
N VAL A 41 -33.00 49.65 -0.53
CA VAL A 41 -31.61 49.48 -0.93
C VAL A 41 -30.68 49.85 0.23
N CYS A 42 -29.62 49.07 0.41
CA CYS A 42 -28.46 49.47 1.20
C CYS A 42 -27.19 49.44 0.34
N ALA A 43 -26.23 50.30 0.64
CA ALA A 43 -24.95 50.34 -0.05
C ALA A 43 -23.81 49.93 0.89
N TYR A 44 -22.78 49.27 0.35
CA TYR A 44 -21.58 48.90 1.09
C TYR A 44 -20.33 49.53 0.49
N CYS A 45 -19.60 50.27 1.32
CA CYS A 45 -18.34 50.92 0.97
C CYS A 45 -17.18 50.32 1.76
N ARG A 46 -16.00 50.27 1.15
CA ARG A 46 -14.76 49.93 1.86
C ARG A 46 -13.66 50.93 1.51
N VAL A 47 -13.36 51.82 2.46
CA VAL A 47 -12.38 52.91 2.31
C VAL A 47 -10.97 52.42 2.64
N SER A 48 -9.92 52.83 1.93
CA SER A 48 -8.55 52.52 2.37
C SER A 48 -8.16 53.47 3.50
N THR A 49 -7.27 53.03 4.40
CA THR A 49 -6.84 53.83 5.57
C THR A 49 -5.40 54.27 5.37
N GLY A 50 -5.19 55.59 5.27
CA GLY A 50 -3.87 56.21 5.10
C GLY A 50 -3.94 57.64 4.52
N ASN A 51 -3.97 58.64 5.41
CA ASN A 51 -3.88 60.11 5.25
C ASN A 51 -5.17 60.95 5.28
N ASP A 52 -5.03 62.17 5.82
CA ASP A 52 -6.09 63.14 6.13
C ASP A 52 -6.83 63.74 4.91
N GLU A 53 -6.40 63.45 3.67
CA GLU A 53 -7.16 63.77 2.45
C GLU A 53 -8.43 62.88 2.28
N GLN A 54 -8.67 61.94 3.19
CA GLN A 54 -9.63 60.84 3.05
C GLN A 54 -11.08 61.11 3.47
N LEU A 55 -11.36 62.16 4.25
CA LEU A 55 -12.75 62.57 4.56
C LEU A 55 -13.53 62.81 3.26
N SER A 56 -12.87 63.41 2.28
CA SER A 56 -13.40 63.61 0.93
C SER A 56 -13.77 62.29 0.24
N SER A 57 -12.97 61.22 0.38
CA SER A 57 -13.17 59.96 -0.36
C SER A 57 -14.38 59.15 0.12
N PHE A 58 -14.74 59.25 1.40
CA PHE A 58 -15.93 58.60 1.95
C PHE A 58 -17.18 59.42 1.69
N GLU A 59 -17.10 60.75 1.84
CA GLU A 59 -18.18 61.67 1.49
C GLU A 59 -18.52 61.60 0.00
N LEU A 60 -17.51 61.49 -0.87
CA LEU A 60 -17.70 61.27 -2.32
C LEU A 60 -18.36 59.92 -2.62
N GLN A 61 -18.01 58.84 -1.89
CA GLN A 61 -18.68 57.54 -2.04
C GLN A 61 -20.13 57.58 -1.55
N GLN A 62 -20.41 58.27 -0.45
CA GLN A 62 -21.78 58.48 0.01
C GLN A 62 -22.59 59.32 -0.97
N ALA A 63 -21.99 60.40 -1.50
CA ALA A 63 -22.62 61.25 -2.50
C ALA A 63 -22.93 60.45 -3.78
N HIS A 64 -22.00 59.59 -4.21
CA HIS A 64 -22.18 58.68 -5.34
C HIS A 64 -23.39 57.74 -5.13
N TYR A 65 -23.47 57.03 -4.01
CA TYR A 65 -24.60 56.11 -3.76
C TYR A 65 -25.94 56.85 -3.57
N LYS A 66 -25.93 58.03 -2.95
CA LYS A 66 -27.11 58.89 -2.85
C LYS A 66 -27.58 59.37 -4.22
N GLN A 67 -26.66 59.71 -5.12
CA GLN A 67 -26.98 60.11 -6.49
C GLN A 67 -27.49 58.92 -7.31
N LEU A 68 -26.80 57.77 -7.24
CA LEU A 68 -27.19 56.54 -7.91
C LEU A 68 -28.61 56.09 -7.55
N ALA A 69 -29.00 56.25 -6.28
CA ALA A 69 -30.35 55.96 -5.83
C ALA A 69 -31.39 56.95 -6.37
N LYS A 70 -31.06 58.25 -6.50
CA LYS A 70 -31.94 59.26 -7.11
C LYS A 70 -32.17 59.00 -8.60
N ASP A 71 -31.16 58.48 -9.29
CA ASP A 71 -31.22 58.16 -10.72
C ASP A 71 -32.09 56.90 -11.00
N LYS A 72 -32.50 56.16 -9.96
CA LYS A 72 -33.35 54.97 -10.03
C LYS A 72 -34.69 55.20 -9.30
N PRO A 73 -35.80 55.50 -10.00
CA PRO A 73 -37.07 55.88 -9.37
C PRO A 73 -37.71 54.77 -8.52
N ASN A 74 -37.28 53.53 -8.69
CA ASN A 74 -37.75 52.37 -7.92
C ASN A 74 -36.83 52.02 -6.73
N TRP A 75 -35.86 52.87 -6.35
CA TRP A 75 -34.94 52.61 -5.25
C TRP A 75 -35.20 53.54 -4.06
N ASP A 76 -35.22 52.95 -2.88
CA ASP A 76 -35.31 53.64 -1.59
C ASP A 76 -34.05 53.31 -0.78
N LEU A 77 -33.02 54.14 -0.94
CA LEU A 77 -31.74 53.98 -0.24
C LEU A 77 -31.89 54.31 1.24
N LYS A 78 -31.85 53.28 2.08
CA LYS A 78 -32.07 53.37 3.52
C LYS A 78 -30.79 53.58 4.32
N HIS A 79 -29.69 52.93 3.93
CA HIS A 79 -28.45 52.97 4.70
C HIS A 79 -27.20 52.75 3.83
N ILE A 80 -26.08 53.34 4.24
CA ILE A 80 -24.75 53.14 3.64
C ILE A 80 -23.82 52.61 4.73
N TYR A 81 -23.44 51.34 4.62
CA TYR A 81 -22.50 50.68 5.52
C TYR A 81 -21.06 50.90 5.02
N ALA A 82 -20.12 51.13 5.94
CA ALA A 82 -18.73 51.40 5.59
C ALA A 82 -17.74 50.76 6.57
N ASP A 83 -16.71 50.08 6.03
CA ASP A 83 -15.58 49.56 6.80
C ASP A 83 -14.25 50.19 6.36
N ALA A 84 -13.32 50.35 7.30
CA ALA A 84 -11.94 50.72 7.04
C ALA A 84 -11.12 49.54 6.48
N GLY A 85 -10.35 49.79 5.42
CA GLY A 85 -9.51 48.82 4.71
C GLY A 85 -8.03 49.12 4.90
N ILE A 86 -7.39 48.47 5.88
CA ILE A 86 -5.93 48.40 5.98
C ILE A 86 -5.43 47.24 5.11
N SER A 87 -4.25 47.44 4.52
CA SER A 87 -3.48 46.54 3.68
C SER A 87 -3.59 45.05 4.03
N GLY A 88 -3.61 44.24 2.96
CA GLY A 88 -3.34 42.78 2.78
C GLY A 88 -3.24 41.75 3.91
N THR A 89 -3.05 42.10 5.17
CA THR A 89 -2.76 41.16 6.26
C THR A 89 -3.26 41.71 7.59
N SER A 90 -4.54 41.46 7.88
CA SER A 90 -5.27 41.53 9.18
C SER A 90 -6.51 42.44 9.13
N LEU A 91 -7.68 41.81 8.93
CA LEU A 91 -9.03 42.38 8.93
C LEU A 91 -9.86 41.64 9.98
N LYS A 92 -9.66 41.87 11.28
CA LYS A 92 -10.47 41.14 12.27
C LYS A 92 -11.91 41.63 12.37
N ASN A 93 -12.23 42.86 11.97
CA ASN A 93 -13.57 43.42 12.17
C ASN A 93 -14.12 44.07 10.89
N ARG A 94 -15.00 43.34 10.17
CA ARG A 94 -15.88 43.92 9.13
C ARG A 94 -17.24 44.18 9.76
N ASP A 95 -17.26 44.99 10.80
CA ASP A 95 -18.41 45.10 11.69
C ASP A 95 -19.61 45.72 10.96
N ALA A 96 -19.37 46.71 10.09
CA ALA A 96 -20.43 47.32 9.28
C ALA A 96 -20.94 46.37 8.18
N PHE A 97 -20.06 45.59 7.56
CA PHE A 97 -20.47 44.54 6.62
C PHE A 97 -21.33 43.47 7.29
N ASN A 98 -20.93 42.99 8.46
CA ASN A 98 -21.68 41.95 9.19
C ASN A 98 -23.04 42.49 9.67
N ALA A 99 -23.10 43.75 10.11
CA ALA A 99 -24.35 44.42 10.46
C ALA A 99 -25.29 44.54 9.25
N MET A 100 -24.76 44.89 8.08
CA MET A 100 -25.53 44.91 6.83
C MET A 100 -26.13 43.55 6.50
N ILE A 101 -25.33 42.48 6.57
CA ILE A 101 -25.80 41.12 6.28
C ILE A 101 -26.88 40.70 7.27
N ALA A 102 -26.73 40.99 8.57
CA ALA A 102 -27.74 40.71 9.58
C ALA A 102 -29.05 41.48 9.33
N ALA A 103 -28.97 42.75 8.92
CA ALA A 103 -30.15 43.54 8.56
C ALA A 103 -30.85 43.00 7.29
N CYS A 104 -30.10 42.50 6.31
CA CYS A 104 -30.66 41.77 5.17
C CYS A 104 -31.36 40.47 5.61
N GLU A 105 -30.80 39.71 6.54
CA GLU A 105 -31.42 38.50 7.11
C GLU A 105 -32.72 38.80 7.88
N ASN A 106 -32.82 39.97 8.52
CA ASN A 106 -34.04 40.47 9.15
C ASN A 106 -35.07 41.02 8.14
N GLY A 107 -34.76 40.97 6.84
CA GLY A 107 -35.64 41.44 5.78
C GLY A 107 -35.76 42.96 5.69
N GLU A 108 -34.79 43.73 6.18
CA GLU A 108 -34.80 45.20 6.15
C GLU A 108 -34.50 45.77 4.76
N TYR A 109 -33.75 45.03 3.94
CA TYR A 109 -33.32 45.44 2.60
C TYR A 109 -33.62 44.35 1.56
N ASP A 110 -33.93 44.79 0.33
CA ASP A 110 -34.18 43.93 -0.83
C ASP A 110 -32.96 43.90 -1.79
N LEU A 111 -32.08 44.90 -1.73
CA LEU A 111 -30.92 45.02 -2.60
C LEU A 111 -29.70 45.60 -1.87
N ILE A 112 -28.54 44.97 -2.04
CA ILE A 112 -27.23 45.46 -1.65
C ILE A 112 -26.53 46.01 -2.89
N VAL A 113 -25.98 47.22 -2.82
CA VAL A 113 -25.16 47.80 -3.90
C VAL A 113 -23.72 47.97 -3.44
N THR A 114 -22.78 47.51 -4.26
CA THR A 114 -21.35 47.59 -3.98
C THR A 114 -20.55 47.75 -5.27
N LYS A 115 -19.38 48.39 -5.19
CA LYS A 115 -18.59 48.75 -6.37
C LYS A 115 -18.09 47.56 -7.19
N GLN A 116 -17.57 46.51 -6.55
CA GLN A 116 -16.93 45.36 -7.22
C GLN A 116 -16.93 44.11 -6.31
N VAL A 117 -16.82 42.91 -6.90
CA VAL A 117 -16.84 41.62 -6.17
C VAL A 117 -15.82 41.56 -5.02
N SER A 118 -14.60 42.06 -5.23
CA SER A 118 -13.52 42.05 -4.22
C SER A 118 -13.78 42.95 -3.00
N ARG A 119 -14.77 43.85 -3.06
CA ARG A 119 -15.24 44.62 -1.89
C ARG A 119 -16.24 43.83 -1.07
N PHE A 120 -16.98 42.91 -1.69
CA PHE A 120 -18.02 42.12 -1.04
C PHE A 120 -17.45 40.91 -0.29
N ALA A 121 -16.52 40.16 -0.87
CA ALA A 121 -15.95 38.95 -0.25
C ALA A 121 -14.41 38.88 -0.35
N ARG A 122 -13.79 38.09 0.54
CA ARG A 122 -12.32 37.91 0.59
C ARG A 122 -11.78 36.94 -0.44
N ASN A 123 -12.56 35.92 -0.77
CA ASN A 123 -12.30 34.99 -1.85
C ASN A 123 -13.63 34.70 -2.57
N LEU A 124 -13.53 34.13 -3.77
CA LEU A 124 -14.69 33.87 -4.61
C LEU A 124 -15.63 32.79 -4.01
N VAL A 125 -15.10 31.84 -3.23
CA VAL A 125 -15.91 30.80 -2.57
C VAL A 125 -16.85 31.42 -1.54
N ASP A 126 -16.33 32.30 -0.68
CA ASP A 126 -17.09 33.03 0.33
C ASP A 126 -18.14 33.95 -0.34
N CYS A 127 -17.79 34.55 -1.49
CA CYS A 127 -18.70 35.37 -2.29
C CYS A 127 -19.93 34.58 -2.74
N ILE A 128 -19.70 33.41 -3.35
CA ILE A 128 -20.75 32.53 -3.88
C ILE A 128 -21.65 32.04 -2.74
N SER A 129 -21.06 31.59 -1.63
CA SER A 129 -21.84 31.13 -0.46
C SER A 129 -22.73 32.24 0.10
N LEU A 130 -22.21 33.48 0.20
CA LEU A 130 -22.97 34.60 0.73
C LEU A 130 -24.08 35.06 -0.22
N ILE A 131 -23.82 35.12 -1.52
CA ILE A 131 -24.84 35.44 -2.54
C ILE A 131 -25.97 34.40 -2.51
N ARG A 132 -25.62 33.10 -2.44
CA ARG A 132 -26.62 32.03 -2.32
C ARG A 132 -27.45 32.15 -1.04
N LYS A 133 -26.80 32.48 0.09
CA LYS A 133 -27.50 32.71 1.35
C LYS A 133 -28.52 33.85 1.23
N LEU A 134 -28.11 35.00 0.69
CA LEU A 134 -28.98 36.17 0.50
C LEU A 134 -30.12 35.91 -0.49
N LYS A 135 -29.85 35.20 -1.58
CA LYS A 135 -30.85 34.81 -2.60
C LYS A 135 -31.89 33.83 -2.05
N ASN A 136 -31.55 33.02 -1.04
CA ASN A 136 -32.44 32.03 -0.43
C ASN A 136 -33.27 32.61 0.75
N LEU A 137 -33.14 33.90 1.07
CA LEU A 137 -34.00 34.56 2.05
C LEU A 137 -35.43 34.74 1.50
N GLU A 138 -36.40 34.93 2.39
CA GLU A 138 -37.79 35.22 2.03
C GLU A 138 -38.20 36.58 2.65
N PRO A 139 -38.24 37.69 1.88
CA PRO A 139 -37.98 37.82 0.44
C PRO A 139 -36.48 37.73 0.06
N PRO A 140 -36.14 37.36 -1.19
CA PRO A 140 -34.75 37.21 -1.62
C PRO A 140 -34.04 38.56 -1.70
N VAL A 141 -32.78 38.59 -1.27
CA VAL A 141 -31.94 39.80 -1.30
C VAL A 141 -30.93 39.73 -2.44
N GLY A 142 -30.91 40.76 -3.27
CA GLY A 142 -29.97 40.89 -4.38
C GLY A 142 -28.68 41.58 -4.00
N VAL A 143 -27.63 41.32 -4.79
CA VAL A 143 -26.37 42.07 -4.76
C VAL A 143 -26.10 42.61 -6.16
N LEU A 144 -25.94 43.92 -6.27
CA LEU A 144 -25.53 44.61 -7.48
C LEU A 144 -24.07 45.01 -7.36
N PHE A 145 -23.25 44.51 -8.29
CA PHE A 145 -21.86 44.89 -8.48
C PHE A 145 -21.77 45.91 -9.62
N GLU A 146 -21.46 47.16 -9.30
CA GLU A 146 -21.51 48.28 -10.27
C GLU A 146 -20.49 48.14 -11.40
N THR A 147 -19.22 47.90 -11.08
CA THR A 147 -18.12 47.84 -12.07
C THR A 147 -18.25 46.62 -12.96
N ASP A 148 -18.75 45.53 -12.39
CA ASP A 148 -18.92 44.26 -13.07
C ASP A 148 -20.26 44.20 -13.84
N ASN A 149 -21.16 45.17 -13.61
CA ASN A 149 -22.54 45.21 -14.09
C ASN A 149 -23.31 43.89 -13.82
N LEU A 150 -23.07 43.29 -12.65
CA LEU A 150 -23.64 42.00 -12.26
C LEU A 150 -24.72 42.19 -11.20
N ASN A 151 -25.90 41.66 -11.45
CA ASN A 151 -27.01 41.63 -10.50
C ASN A 151 -27.40 40.18 -10.18
N THR A 152 -27.33 39.81 -8.91
CA THR A 152 -27.57 38.42 -8.49
C THR A 152 -29.05 38.02 -8.44
N LEU A 153 -29.98 38.95 -8.70
CA LEU A 153 -31.42 38.66 -8.83
C LEU A 153 -31.86 38.41 -10.28
N ASP A 154 -31.02 38.71 -11.27
CA ASP A 154 -31.40 38.53 -12.67
C ASP A 154 -31.44 37.05 -13.07
N LYS A 155 -32.16 36.75 -14.15
CA LYS A 155 -32.38 35.38 -14.65
C LYS A 155 -31.06 34.66 -15.00
N ASP A 156 -30.01 35.42 -15.32
CA ASP A 156 -28.67 34.92 -15.65
C ASP A 156 -27.72 34.83 -14.44
N SER A 157 -28.22 35.06 -13.22
CA SER A 157 -27.42 35.01 -11.98
C SER A 157 -26.73 33.67 -11.73
N GLU A 158 -27.32 32.55 -12.16
CA GLU A 158 -26.67 31.23 -12.07
C GLU A 158 -25.43 31.11 -12.96
N PHE A 159 -25.45 31.73 -14.15
CA PHE A 159 -24.28 31.77 -15.04
C PHE A 159 -23.14 32.57 -14.39
N ILE A 160 -23.47 33.69 -13.75
CA ILE A 160 -22.49 34.52 -13.04
C ILE A 160 -21.88 33.76 -11.85
N LEU A 161 -22.71 33.04 -11.09
CA LEU A 161 -22.23 32.18 -10.00
C LEU A 161 -21.35 31.03 -10.51
N ALA A 162 -21.70 30.42 -11.65
CA ALA A 162 -20.90 29.37 -12.30
C ALA A 162 -19.56 29.91 -12.85
N PHE A 163 -19.55 31.13 -13.38
CA PHE A 163 -18.34 31.80 -13.86
C PHE A 163 -17.40 32.14 -12.69
N LEU A 164 -17.92 32.74 -11.61
CA LEU A 164 -17.15 33.02 -10.40
C LEU A 164 -16.63 31.73 -9.74
N ALA A 165 -17.42 30.65 -9.79
CA ALA A 165 -17.00 29.33 -9.30
C ALA A 165 -15.83 28.76 -10.12
N SER A 166 -15.87 28.93 -11.44
CA SER A 166 -14.79 28.51 -12.35
C SER A 166 -13.48 29.23 -12.04
N PHE A 167 -13.52 30.55 -11.81
CA PHE A 167 -12.33 31.32 -11.41
C PHE A 167 -11.79 30.90 -10.04
N ALA A 168 -12.67 30.66 -9.06
CA ALA A 168 -12.27 30.18 -7.74
C ALA A 168 -11.55 28.83 -7.82
N GLN A 169 -12.06 27.95 -8.69
CA GLN A 169 -11.48 26.64 -8.96
C GLN A 169 -10.12 26.78 -9.65
N GLU A 170 -10.00 27.64 -10.66
CA GLU A 170 -8.74 27.90 -11.37
C GLU A 170 -7.65 28.45 -10.43
N GLU A 171 -7.98 29.38 -9.54
CA GLU A 171 -7.02 29.93 -8.56
C GLU A 171 -6.54 28.84 -7.59
N SER A 172 -7.44 27.96 -7.14
CA SER A 172 -7.11 26.83 -6.28
C SER A 172 -6.18 25.83 -6.99
N ILE A 173 -6.45 25.54 -8.27
CA ILE A 173 -5.59 24.71 -9.13
C ILE A 173 -4.21 25.34 -9.27
N LYS A 174 -4.11 26.62 -9.62
CA LYS A 174 -2.84 27.33 -9.77
C LYS A 174 -2.00 27.34 -8.48
N LYS A 175 -2.63 27.55 -7.32
CA LYS A 175 -1.93 27.47 -6.02
C LYS A 175 -1.37 26.08 -5.75
N ARG A 176 -2.13 25.02 -6.07
CA ARG A 176 -1.68 23.63 -5.95
C ARG A 176 -0.51 23.36 -6.88
N GLU A 177 -0.60 23.76 -8.15
CA GLU A 177 0.47 23.57 -9.13
C GLU A 177 1.75 24.29 -8.72
N ALA A 178 1.65 25.55 -8.27
CA ALA A 178 2.79 26.30 -7.76
C ALA A 178 3.43 25.62 -6.53
N MET A 179 2.61 25.09 -5.61
CA MET A 179 3.10 24.34 -4.45
C MET A 179 3.81 23.04 -4.87
N ILE A 180 3.20 22.27 -5.78
CA ILE A 180 3.76 21.03 -6.33
C ILE A 180 5.10 21.32 -7.02
N TRP A 181 5.14 22.34 -7.88
CA TRP A 181 6.35 22.76 -8.57
C TRP A 181 7.44 23.18 -7.58
N SER A 182 7.09 24.00 -6.56
CA SER A 182 8.04 24.40 -5.51
C SER A 182 8.59 23.19 -4.75
N LEU A 183 7.74 22.19 -4.45
CA LEU A 183 8.16 20.97 -3.76
C LEU A 183 9.08 20.12 -4.65
N ALA A 184 8.75 19.97 -5.92
CA ALA A 184 9.58 19.26 -6.90
C ALA A 184 10.97 19.91 -7.05
N GLN A 185 11.04 21.25 -7.13
CA GLN A 185 12.32 21.97 -7.16
C GLN A 185 13.14 21.76 -5.89
N ARG A 186 12.50 21.82 -4.70
CA ARG A 186 13.20 21.53 -3.43
C ARG A 186 13.76 20.13 -3.39
N PHE A 187 13.05 19.13 -3.92
CA PHE A 187 13.57 17.78 -4.01
C PHE A 187 14.77 17.72 -4.94
N LYS A 188 14.69 18.29 -6.16
CA LYS A 188 15.82 18.37 -7.10
C LYS A 188 17.07 19.01 -6.49
N ASP A 189 16.90 20.09 -5.74
CA ASP A 189 17.97 20.83 -5.06
C ASP A 189 18.48 20.15 -3.77
N ARG A 190 18.00 18.93 -3.44
CA ARG A 190 18.31 18.22 -2.19
C ARG A 190 17.97 19.01 -0.91
N ARG A 191 17.01 19.93 -0.98
CA ARG A 191 16.49 20.69 0.16
C ARG A 191 15.42 19.89 0.89
N LEU A 192 15.87 18.84 1.56
CA LEU A 192 15.00 17.82 2.17
C LEU A 192 14.58 18.22 3.59
N LEU A 193 13.28 18.13 3.88
CA LEU A 193 12.78 18.31 5.24
C LEU A 193 12.90 17.01 6.02
N THR A 194 13.67 17.05 7.10
CA THR A 194 13.87 15.96 8.06
C THR A 194 13.09 16.29 9.35
N PRO A 195 11.82 15.84 9.49
CA PRO A 195 11.11 15.97 10.76
C PRO A 195 11.83 15.17 11.86
N PRO A 196 11.55 15.48 13.15
CA PRO A 196 12.13 14.75 14.28
C PRO A 196 12.02 13.24 14.13
N LEU A 197 13.11 12.55 14.41
CA LEU A 197 13.23 11.10 14.30
C LEU A 197 13.93 10.58 15.55
N LEU A 198 13.41 9.51 16.15
CA LEU A 198 14.09 8.87 17.29
C LEU A 198 15.46 8.37 16.85
N GLY A 199 16.48 8.49 17.71
CA GLY A 199 17.86 8.12 17.37
C GLY A 199 18.66 9.25 16.75
N TYR A 200 18.01 10.37 16.42
CA TYR A 200 18.64 11.49 15.76
C TYR A 200 18.24 12.83 16.36
N ASP A 201 19.18 13.76 16.36
CA ASP A 201 18.98 15.15 16.68
C ASP A 201 19.13 16.05 15.46
N ARG A 202 18.47 17.21 15.53
CA ARG A 202 18.54 18.24 14.51
C ARG A 202 19.43 19.36 15.00
N GLN A 203 20.34 19.80 14.13
CA GLN A 203 21.20 20.93 14.44
C GLN A 203 20.37 22.19 14.69
N ARG A 204 20.80 22.98 15.68
CA ARG A 204 20.20 24.27 16.04
C ARG A 204 21.20 25.38 15.77
N ASP A 205 20.69 26.54 15.40
CA ASP A 205 21.47 27.76 15.26
C ASP A 205 21.77 28.39 16.64
N ALA A 206 22.56 29.46 16.65
CA ALA A 206 22.90 30.20 17.87
C ALA A 206 21.68 30.81 18.59
N ALA A 207 20.56 30.97 17.89
CA ALA A 207 19.30 31.46 18.45
C ALA A 207 18.40 30.33 18.97
N GLY A 208 18.87 29.07 18.95
CA GLY A 208 18.14 27.88 19.39
C GLY A 208 17.08 27.37 18.41
N SER A 209 16.95 27.99 17.24
CA SER A 209 16.05 27.57 16.17
C SER A 209 16.65 26.45 15.33
N TYR A 210 15.81 25.58 14.77
CA TYR A 210 16.30 24.47 13.96
C TYR A 210 16.89 24.96 12.65
N ILE A 211 18.10 24.49 12.32
CA ILE A 211 18.71 24.77 11.02
C ILE A 211 17.94 24.01 9.95
N LYS A 212 17.32 24.73 9.04
CA LYS A 212 16.53 24.16 7.96
C LYS A 212 17.44 23.39 7.00
N TYR A 213 17.06 22.17 6.65
CA TYR A 213 17.80 21.27 5.74
C TYR A 213 19.14 20.74 6.26
N ALA A 214 19.46 20.96 7.55
CA ALA A 214 20.64 20.33 8.15
C ALA A 214 20.50 18.79 8.19
N PRO A 215 21.61 18.06 8.05
CA PRO A 215 21.61 16.60 8.21
C PRO A 215 21.20 16.21 9.64
N LEU A 216 20.68 14.99 9.76
CA LEU A 216 20.40 14.38 11.06
C LEU A 216 21.70 13.94 11.72
N ILE A 217 21.88 14.26 13.00
CA ILE A 217 23.04 13.88 13.80
C ILE A 217 22.62 12.71 14.70
N VAL A 218 23.43 11.66 14.77
CA VAL A 218 23.11 10.49 15.60
C VAL A 218 23.16 10.87 17.08
N ASN A 219 22.09 10.56 17.80
CA ASN A 219 22.05 10.59 19.25
C ASN A 219 22.27 9.16 19.75
N GLU A 220 23.46 8.85 20.27
CA GLU A 220 23.81 7.49 20.68
C GLU A 220 22.96 6.94 21.84
N ALA A 221 22.33 7.78 22.66
CA ALA A 221 21.41 7.31 23.69
C ALA A 221 20.13 6.76 23.05
N GLU A 222 19.46 7.54 22.21
CA GLU A 222 18.26 7.12 21.49
C GLU A 222 18.56 6.04 20.43
N ALA A 223 19.73 6.11 19.76
CA ALA A 223 20.11 5.19 18.71
C ALA A 223 20.25 3.75 19.21
N ARG A 224 20.64 3.55 20.47
CA ARG A 224 20.65 2.22 21.11
C ARG A 224 19.26 1.58 21.15
N VAL A 225 18.23 2.36 21.45
CA VAL A 225 16.84 1.89 21.44
C VAL A 225 16.45 1.46 20.03
N VAL A 226 16.82 2.24 19.02
CA VAL A 226 16.59 1.90 17.61
C VAL A 226 17.32 0.60 17.23
N ARG A 227 18.61 0.47 17.55
CA ARG A 227 19.40 -0.75 17.28
C ARG A 227 18.72 -1.98 17.93
N PHE A 228 18.31 -1.87 19.18
CA PHE A 228 17.56 -2.92 19.88
C PHE A 228 16.25 -3.30 19.21
N ILE A 229 15.45 -2.32 18.75
CA ILE A 229 14.18 -2.60 18.05
C ILE A 229 14.43 -3.46 16.80
N PHE A 230 15.46 -3.13 16.02
CA PHE A 230 15.82 -3.91 14.83
C PHE A 230 16.32 -5.32 15.20
N ASP A 231 17.17 -5.43 16.22
CA ASP A 231 17.70 -6.73 16.68
C ASP A 231 16.62 -7.65 17.26
N ALA A 232 15.77 -7.13 18.14
CA ALA A 232 14.68 -7.88 18.75
C ALA A 232 13.71 -8.39 17.67
N TYR A 233 13.43 -7.56 16.66
CA TYR A 233 12.57 -7.96 15.55
C TYR A 233 13.20 -9.07 14.70
N LEU A 234 14.50 -9.01 14.41
CA LEU A 234 15.24 -10.06 13.70
C LEU A 234 15.35 -11.35 14.52
N TYR A 235 15.46 -11.25 15.84
CA TYR A 235 15.43 -12.38 16.77
C TYR A 235 14.06 -13.06 16.84
N GLY A 236 13.02 -12.45 16.25
CA GLY A 236 11.69 -13.04 16.10
C GLY A 236 10.62 -12.46 17.02
N TRP A 237 10.93 -11.44 17.82
CA TRP A 237 9.93 -10.77 18.67
C TRP A 237 8.86 -10.09 17.81
N THR A 238 7.62 -10.05 18.32
CA THR A 238 6.54 -9.31 17.64
C THR A 238 6.66 -7.81 17.89
N GLN A 239 6.06 -6.99 17.03
CA GLN A 239 5.99 -5.53 17.26
C GLN A 239 5.29 -5.20 18.58
N ALA A 240 4.34 -6.06 19.00
CA ALA A 240 3.66 -5.95 20.27
C ALA A 240 4.59 -6.30 21.45
N ASP A 241 5.38 -7.38 21.36
CA ASP A 241 6.33 -7.77 22.41
C ASP A 241 7.40 -6.71 22.63
N ILE A 242 7.93 -6.14 21.53
CA ILE A 242 8.91 -5.05 21.58
C ILE A 242 8.29 -3.81 22.25
N ALA A 243 7.06 -3.45 21.87
CA ALA A 243 6.36 -2.32 22.48
C ALA A 243 6.08 -2.55 23.97
N ALA A 244 5.67 -3.76 24.35
CA ALA A 244 5.41 -4.14 25.74
C ALA A 244 6.69 -4.08 26.58
N PHE A 245 7.81 -4.59 26.05
CA PHE A 245 9.11 -4.52 26.72
C PHE A 245 9.58 -3.07 26.93
N LEU A 246 9.55 -2.24 25.88
CA LEU A 246 9.97 -0.85 25.97
C LEU A 246 9.09 -0.02 26.92
N THR A 247 7.79 -0.31 26.95
CA THR A 247 6.87 0.31 27.92
C THR A 247 7.15 -0.17 29.34
N GLY A 248 7.45 -1.46 29.53
CA GLY A 248 7.74 -2.04 30.86
C GLY A 248 9.07 -1.58 31.48
N ILE A 249 9.98 -1.01 30.68
CA ILE A 249 11.20 -0.37 31.17
C ILE A 249 11.09 1.17 31.20
N ASP A 250 9.90 1.75 31.03
CA ASP A 250 9.67 3.20 30.98
C ASP A 250 10.56 3.95 29.97
N CYS A 251 10.90 3.31 28.85
CA CYS A 251 11.67 3.95 27.79
C CYS A 251 10.85 5.07 27.15
N ARG A 252 11.42 6.28 27.04
CA ARG A 252 10.72 7.42 26.43
C ARG A 252 10.73 7.33 24.90
N THR A 253 9.62 7.73 24.28
CA THR A 253 9.54 8.00 22.84
C THR A 253 10.16 9.36 22.52
N LYS A 254 10.40 9.68 21.24
CA LYS A 254 10.90 11.01 20.81
C LYS A 254 9.98 12.17 21.22
N THR A 255 8.71 11.89 21.49
CA THR A 255 7.72 12.87 21.98
C THR A 255 7.63 12.94 23.50
N GLY A 256 8.40 12.14 24.24
CA GLY A 256 8.44 12.10 25.70
C GLY A 256 7.39 11.19 26.35
N SER A 257 6.62 10.42 25.58
CA SER A 257 5.68 9.42 26.12
C SER A 257 6.42 8.16 26.57
N THR A 258 5.99 7.51 27.64
CA THR A 258 6.52 6.19 28.06
C THR A 258 5.72 5.03 27.47
N LYS A 259 4.56 5.29 26.86
CA LYS A 259 3.72 4.27 26.22
C LYS A 259 4.16 4.04 24.78
N TRP A 260 4.57 2.80 24.49
CA TRP A 260 4.85 2.33 23.14
C TRP A 260 3.68 1.54 22.57
N ASN A 261 3.47 1.67 21.26
CA ASN A 261 2.46 0.89 20.54
C ASN A 261 3.08 0.19 19.32
N SER A 262 2.44 -0.90 18.90
CA SER A 262 2.89 -1.73 17.76
C SER A 262 3.06 -0.91 16.48
N SER A 263 2.17 0.06 16.22
CA SER A 263 2.24 0.93 15.03
C SER A 263 3.49 1.81 15.00
N SER A 264 3.94 2.30 16.17
CA SER A 264 5.15 3.12 16.29
C SER A 264 6.39 2.29 16.03
N ILE A 265 6.42 1.05 16.54
CA ILE A 265 7.49 0.09 16.24
C ILE A 265 7.50 -0.24 14.74
N GLY A 266 6.33 -0.49 14.13
CA GLY A 266 6.21 -0.70 12.70
C GLY A 266 6.66 0.50 11.86
N TYR A 267 6.39 1.73 12.30
CA TYR A 267 6.93 2.94 11.67
C TYR A 267 8.46 2.99 11.75
N ILE A 268 9.05 2.68 12.90
CA ILE A 268 10.50 2.68 13.08
C ILE A 268 11.15 1.64 12.16
N LEU A 269 10.65 0.40 12.18
CA LEU A 269 11.18 -0.69 11.37
C LEU A 269 11.06 -0.45 9.86
N SER A 270 10.07 0.34 9.40
CA SER A 270 9.84 0.59 7.96
C SER A 270 10.44 1.90 7.44
N ASN A 271 11.05 2.72 8.30
CA ASN A 271 11.55 4.03 7.92
C ASN A 271 12.99 3.95 7.40
N GLU A 272 13.18 4.24 6.12
CA GLU A 272 14.47 4.20 5.41
C GLU A 272 15.52 5.17 5.97
N ARG A 273 15.10 6.16 6.76
CA ARG A 273 16.04 7.08 7.42
C ARG A 273 16.94 6.39 8.43
N TYR A 274 16.58 5.21 8.92
CA TYR A 274 17.48 4.48 9.82
C TYR A 274 18.69 3.86 9.11
N CYS A 275 18.64 3.69 7.78
CA CYS A 275 19.78 3.25 6.97
C CYS A 275 20.47 4.39 6.20
N GLY A 276 20.22 5.65 6.58
CA GLY A 276 20.84 6.83 6.00
C GLY A 276 20.15 7.37 4.73
N ASP A 277 19.02 6.79 4.34
CA ASP A 277 18.32 7.15 3.10
C ASP A 277 17.13 8.09 3.37
N VAL A 278 16.72 8.88 2.38
CA VAL A 278 15.54 9.76 2.48
C VAL A 278 14.67 9.59 1.24
N LEU A 279 13.45 9.05 1.43
CA LEU A 279 12.45 8.96 0.38
C LEU A 279 11.47 10.14 0.45
N THR A 280 11.38 10.90 -0.64
CA THR A 280 10.49 12.07 -0.72
C THR A 280 9.11 11.73 -1.27
N TRP A 281 8.17 12.66 -1.06
CA TRP A 281 6.83 12.63 -1.64
C TRP A 281 6.01 11.34 -1.43
N LYS A 282 6.11 10.75 -0.23
CA LYS A 282 5.38 9.52 0.14
C LYS A 282 3.85 9.66 0.12
N THR A 283 3.33 10.88 0.23
CA THR A 283 1.91 11.20 0.22
C THR A 283 1.67 12.51 -0.53
N PHE A 284 0.54 12.61 -1.22
CA PHE A 284 0.12 13.82 -1.89
C PHE A 284 -1.40 14.03 -1.70
N THR A 285 -1.87 15.25 -1.88
CA THR A 285 -3.31 15.54 -1.87
C THR A 285 -3.87 15.17 -3.24
N SER A 286 -4.78 14.20 -3.31
CA SER A 286 -5.36 13.72 -4.58
C SER A 286 -6.50 14.62 -5.06
N ASP A 287 -7.38 15.02 -4.13
CA ASP A 287 -8.57 15.83 -4.40
C ASP A 287 -8.40 17.26 -3.87
N LEU A 288 -8.67 18.24 -4.73
CA LEU A 288 -8.60 19.67 -4.43
C LEU A 288 -9.69 20.13 -3.46
N PHE A 289 -10.87 19.52 -3.51
CA PHE A 289 -12.07 19.93 -2.79
C PHE A 289 -12.22 19.20 -1.46
N GLU A 290 -11.91 17.90 -1.44
CA GLU A 290 -12.05 17.09 -0.22
C GLU A 290 -10.76 17.09 0.63
N HIS A 291 -9.68 17.72 0.15
CA HIS A 291 -8.35 17.74 0.78
C HIS A 291 -7.83 16.38 1.24
N ARG A 292 -8.30 15.30 0.58
CA ARG A 292 -7.94 13.93 0.94
C ARG A 292 -6.49 13.66 0.54
N ARG A 293 -5.71 13.18 1.52
CA ARG A 293 -4.34 12.72 1.30
C ARG A 293 -4.33 11.28 0.85
N LYS A 294 -3.63 10.99 -0.23
CA LYS A 294 -3.39 9.65 -0.77
C LYS A 294 -1.92 9.28 -0.60
N LYS A 295 -1.64 8.01 -0.31
CA LYS A 295 -0.28 7.46 -0.37
C LYS A 295 0.16 7.41 -1.82
N ASN A 296 1.36 7.91 -2.11
CA ASN A 296 1.92 7.86 -3.44
C ASN A 296 2.32 6.41 -3.76
N ARG A 297 1.67 5.83 -4.78
CA ARG A 297 1.97 4.50 -5.33
C ARG A 297 2.41 4.67 -6.79
N GLN A 298 3.42 5.50 -7.01
CA GLN A 298 3.87 5.92 -8.34
C GLN A 298 2.84 6.78 -9.09
N ASP A 299 1.95 7.45 -8.35
CA ASP A 299 1.02 8.44 -8.91
C ASP A 299 1.75 9.76 -9.24
N MET A 300 2.86 10.04 -8.55
CA MET A 300 3.70 11.23 -8.72
C MET A 300 5.17 10.84 -8.57
N ASP A 301 6.09 11.66 -9.10
CA ASP A 301 7.53 11.47 -8.93
C ASP A 301 7.94 11.28 -7.47
N GLN A 302 8.82 10.31 -7.22
CA GLN A 302 9.44 10.09 -5.92
C GLN A 302 10.95 10.04 -6.09
N TYR A 303 11.67 10.68 -5.18
CA TYR A 303 13.12 10.71 -5.21
C TYR A 303 13.64 10.02 -3.95
N CYS A 304 14.52 9.04 -4.13
CA CYS A 304 15.20 8.35 -3.03
C CYS A 304 16.66 8.80 -3.00
N TYR A 305 17.04 9.53 -1.95
CA TYR A 305 18.39 10.00 -1.75
C TYR A 305 19.12 9.05 -0.82
N LYS A 306 20.19 8.42 -1.32
CA LYS A 306 21.01 7.50 -0.52
C LYS A 306 22.06 8.25 0.31
N GLY A 307 22.33 7.76 1.52
CA GLY A 307 23.44 8.23 2.37
C GLY A 307 23.44 9.74 2.66
N GLN A 308 22.29 10.31 3.03
CA GLN A 308 22.15 11.73 3.35
C GLN A 308 22.61 12.08 4.77
N HIS A 309 22.63 11.10 5.66
CA HIS A 309 23.07 11.23 7.04
C HIS A 309 23.63 9.88 7.52
N GLU A 310 24.33 9.91 8.65
CA GLU A 310 24.93 8.72 9.23
C GLU A 310 23.88 7.67 9.60
N ALA A 311 24.09 6.43 9.20
CA ALA A 311 23.13 5.35 9.39
C ALA A 311 23.28 4.72 10.78
N ILE A 312 22.19 4.71 11.57
CA ILE A 312 22.13 3.94 12.83
C ILE A 312 22.15 2.42 12.56
N ILE A 313 21.48 2.00 11.48
CA ILE A 313 21.30 0.60 11.10
C ILE A 313 22.01 0.33 9.77
N PRO A 314 22.89 -0.70 9.70
CA PRO A 314 23.50 -1.13 8.44
C PRO A 314 22.43 -1.48 7.40
N ARG A 315 22.72 -1.19 6.12
CA ARG A 315 21.77 -1.40 5.02
C ARG A 315 21.26 -2.84 4.94
N GLU A 316 22.16 -3.81 5.02
CA GLU A 316 21.83 -5.23 4.99
C GLU A 316 20.80 -5.59 6.07
N LYS A 317 21.02 -5.10 7.31
CA LYS A 317 20.10 -5.31 8.44
C LYS A 317 18.72 -4.69 8.20
N PHE A 318 18.67 -3.50 7.59
CA PHE A 318 17.42 -2.84 7.24
C PHE A 318 16.65 -3.61 6.16
N GLU A 319 17.33 -4.08 5.11
CA GLU A 319 16.76 -4.87 4.02
C GLU A 319 16.18 -6.21 4.54
N MET A 320 16.90 -6.88 5.44
CA MET A 320 16.41 -8.08 6.11
C MET A 320 15.12 -7.84 6.91
N VAL A 321 15.05 -6.73 7.65
CA VAL A 321 13.84 -6.34 8.38
C VAL A 321 12.69 -6.05 7.41
N GLN A 322 12.94 -5.40 6.28
CA GLN A 322 11.90 -5.19 5.26
C GLN A 322 11.37 -6.51 4.70
N ALA A 323 12.26 -7.45 4.37
CA ALA A 323 11.87 -8.79 3.93
C ALA A 323 11.07 -9.53 5.02
N LEU A 324 11.46 -9.41 6.29
CA LEU A 324 10.73 -10.01 7.41
C LEU A 324 9.35 -9.36 7.63
N LEU A 325 9.23 -8.04 7.50
CA LEU A 325 7.94 -7.33 7.51
C LEU A 325 7.02 -7.80 6.39
N GLN A 326 7.56 -8.05 5.19
CA GLN A 326 6.78 -8.62 4.09
C GLN A 326 6.37 -10.07 4.40
N ASN A 327 7.29 -10.90 4.86
CA ASN A 327 7.04 -12.29 5.28
C ASN A 327 5.89 -12.39 6.30
N ARG A 328 5.85 -11.49 7.29
CA ARG A 328 4.75 -11.46 8.29
C ARG A 328 3.39 -11.10 7.70
N LYS A 329 3.33 -10.28 6.63
CA LYS A 329 2.08 -10.05 5.89
C LYS A 329 1.56 -11.31 5.21
N HIS A 330 2.45 -12.26 4.92
CA HIS A 330 2.13 -13.59 4.39
C HIS A 330 2.04 -14.67 5.48
N HIS A 331 1.79 -14.29 6.74
CA HIS A 331 1.60 -15.17 7.90
C HIS A 331 2.81 -16.03 8.30
N ILE A 332 4.03 -15.67 7.85
CA ILE A 332 5.26 -16.34 8.30
C ILE A 332 5.64 -15.78 9.67
N ARG A 333 5.76 -16.64 10.68
CA ARG A 333 6.15 -16.29 12.06
C ARG A 333 7.58 -16.77 12.33
N GLY A 334 8.28 -16.06 13.22
CA GLY A 334 9.64 -16.40 13.66
C GLY A 334 10.71 -15.40 13.27
N ALA A 335 11.97 -15.78 13.52
CA ALA A 335 13.18 -15.06 13.13
C ALA A 335 13.37 -15.06 11.59
N PHE A 336 14.33 -14.28 11.09
CA PHE A 336 14.66 -14.29 9.67
C PHE A 336 15.00 -15.72 9.22
N PRO A 337 14.36 -16.27 8.17
CA PRO A 337 14.60 -17.64 7.74
C PRO A 337 16.05 -17.77 7.29
N CYS A 338 16.87 -18.45 8.09
CA CYS A 338 18.16 -18.92 7.63
C CYS A 338 17.93 -20.20 6.84
N LEU A 339 18.70 -20.42 5.77
CA LEU A 339 18.63 -21.69 5.06
C LEU A 339 19.35 -22.75 5.88
N HIS A 340 18.64 -23.85 6.09
CA HIS A 340 19.23 -25.04 6.67
C HIS A 340 19.54 -26.04 5.56
N VAL A 341 20.49 -26.91 5.83
CA VAL A 341 20.83 -28.05 4.98
C VAL A 341 20.97 -29.28 5.84
N ILE A 342 20.62 -30.44 5.30
CA ILE A 342 20.86 -31.71 5.98
C ILE A 342 22.27 -32.17 5.62
N ASP A 343 23.10 -32.38 6.64
CA ASP A 343 24.54 -32.66 6.52
C ASP A 343 24.88 -34.16 6.45
N GLY A 344 23.90 -35.06 6.52
CA GLY A 344 24.13 -36.51 6.51
C GLY A 344 22.88 -37.33 6.25
N GLY A 345 23.06 -38.65 6.15
CA GLY A 345 21.96 -39.58 5.84
C GLY A 345 21.54 -39.55 4.37
N VAL A 346 20.41 -40.18 4.06
CA VAL A 346 19.81 -40.23 2.72
C VAL A 346 19.47 -38.85 2.14
N PHE A 347 19.30 -37.86 3.02
CA PHE A 347 18.97 -36.48 2.63
C PHE A 347 20.17 -35.53 2.73
N ARG A 348 21.41 -36.03 2.75
CA ARG A 348 22.58 -35.14 2.68
C ARG A 348 22.46 -34.22 1.46
N GLY A 349 22.74 -32.93 1.65
CA GLY A 349 22.62 -31.90 0.60
C GLY A 349 21.19 -31.36 0.40
N PHE A 350 20.16 -32.03 0.91
CA PHE A 350 18.80 -31.51 0.81
C PHE A 350 18.56 -30.31 1.75
N VAL A 351 17.91 -29.30 1.20
CA VAL A 351 17.51 -28.05 1.86
C VAL A 351 16.03 -28.15 2.24
N PRO A 352 15.66 -28.05 3.54
CA PRO A 352 14.27 -27.94 3.94
C PRO A 352 13.61 -26.66 3.43
N ILE A 353 12.43 -26.81 2.84
CA ILE A 353 11.73 -25.74 2.15
C ILE A 353 10.56 -25.22 2.98
N ASN A 354 10.59 -23.92 3.25
CA ASN A 354 9.41 -23.18 3.65
C ASN A 354 8.65 -22.68 2.42
N HIS A 355 7.56 -23.36 2.07
CA HIS A 355 6.74 -23.03 0.88
C HIS A 355 6.15 -21.60 0.91
N HIS A 356 6.07 -20.94 2.07
CA HIS A 356 5.59 -19.56 2.15
C HIS A 356 6.71 -18.51 2.05
N TRP A 357 7.98 -18.90 2.19
CA TRP A 357 9.09 -17.95 2.27
C TRP A 357 9.28 -17.14 0.97
N ILE A 358 9.38 -15.82 1.11
CA ILE A 358 9.62 -14.89 0.00
C ILE A 358 11.11 -14.92 -0.35
N ASN A 359 11.51 -15.91 -1.13
CA ASN A 359 12.83 -15.98 -1.74
C ASN A 359 12.73 -16.60 -3.14
N GLU A 360 13.08 -15.82 -4.15
CA GLU A 360 13.07 -16.21 -5.56
C GLU A 360 14.48 -16.42 -6.14
N ASP A 361 15.53 -16.23 -5.32
CA ASP A 361 16.92 -16.37 -5.76
C ASP A 361 17.35 -17.84 -5.71
N PRO A 362 17.62 -18.46 -6.88
CA PRO A 362 18.13 -19.83 -6.95
C PRO A 362 19.47 -20.02 -6.25
N ARG A 363 20.34 -19.00 -6.26
CA ARG A 363 21.73 -19.10 -5.79
C ARG A 363 21.81 -19.52 -4.34
N LEU A 364 20.94 -18.96 -3.51
CA LEU A 364 20.86 -19.30 -2.09
C LEU A 364 20.58 -20.79 -1.84
N TYR A 365 19.73 -21.43 -2.66
CA TYR A 365 19.47 -22.86 -2.55
C TYR A 365 20.71 -23.67 -2.96
N TYR A 366 21.38 -23.30 -4.05
CA TYR A 366 22.62 -23.93 -4.49
C TYR A 366 23.74 -23.80 -3.46
N ASP A 367 23.98 -22.59 -2.95
CA ASP A 367 25.00 -22.32 -1.93
C ASP A 367 24.74 -23.13 -0.65
N SER A 368 23.47 -23.25 -0.25
CA SER A 368 23.06 -24.04 0.92
C SER A 368 23.30 -25.52 0.73
N SER A 369 22.87 -26.07 -0.41
CA SER A 369 23.12 -27.47 -0.76
C SER A 369 24.62 -27.78 -0.83
N ASN A 370 25.38 -26.93 -1.53
CA ASN A 370 26.80 -27.14 -1.81
C ASN A 370 27.69 -26.92 -0.58
N SER A 371 27.19 -26.25 0.47
CA SER A 371 27.92 -26.05 1.73
C SER A 371 28.30 -27.36 2.44
N VAL A 372 27.55 -28.45 2.20
CA VAL A 372 27.82 -29.79 2.73
C VAL A 372 28.24 -30.79 1.66
N ASP A 373 28.14 -30.43 0.38
CA ASP A 373 28.28 -31.38 -0.75
C ASP A 373 29.68 -31.40 -1.39
N GLN A 374 30.68 -30.87 -0.70
CA GLN A 374 32.06 -30.96 -1.18
C GLN A 374 32.62 -32.37 -0.96
N LYS A 375 32.55 -33.20 -2.01
CA LYS A 375 33.21 -34.52 -2.19
C LYS A 375 32.54 -35.72 -1.53
N ALA A 376 31.26 -35.97 -1.80
CA ALA A 376 30.76 -37.34 -1.68
C ALA A 376 31.39 -38.20 -2.78
N GLY A 377 32.17 -39.24 -2.41
CA GLY A 377 32.58 -40.24 -3.38
C GLY A 377 31.32 -40.93 -3.92
N LYS A 378 31.04 -40.80 -5.23
CA LYS A 378 29.91 -41.49 -5.88
C LYS A 378 29.88 -42.93 -5.39
N MET A 379 28.73 -43.38 -4.88
CA MET A 379 28.59 -44.72 -4.32
C MET A 379 28.88 -45.73 -5.43
N ARG A 380 30.04 -46.40 -5.37
CA ARG A 380 30.43 -47.37 -6.39
C ARG A 380 29.86 -48.73 -6.02
N PHE A 381 28.80 -49.13 -6.71
CA PHE A 381 28.32 -50.50 -6.65
C PHE A 381 29.13 -51.38 -7.61
N ALA A 382 29.46 -52.59 -7.18
CA ALA A 382 29.96 -53.59 -8.11
C ALA A 382 28.79 -54.04 -9.01
N LYS A 383 28.99 -54.11 -10.33
CA LYS A 383 27.94 -54.55 -11.27
C LYS A 383 27.37 -55.93 -10.91
N SER A 384 28.24 -56.80 -10.38
CA SER A 384 27.89 -58.13 -9.86
C SER A 384 26.93 -58.13 -8.67
N SER A 385 26.73 -56.98 -8.00
CA SER A 385 25.77 -56.86 -6.90
C SER A 385 24.31 -56.85 -7.38
N PHE A 386 24.05 -56.59 -8.66
CA PHE A 386 22.69 -56.47 -9.20
C PHE A 386 22.29 -57.61 -10.13
N SER A 387 23.23 -58.14 -10.92
CA SER A 387 22.98 -59.20 -11.89
C SER A 387 24.20 -60.11 -12.03
N ALA A 388 23.95 -61.36 -12.41
CA ALA A 388 25.00 -62.32 -12.76
C ALA A 388 25.69 -61.97 -14.10
N PHE A 389 25.11 -61.09 -14.91
CA PHE A 389 25.66 -60.63 -16.20
C PHE A 389 25.55 -59.11 -16.35
N ASP A 390 26.41 -58.52 -17.18
CA ASP A 390 26.47 -57.06 -17.37
C ASP A 390 25.23 -56.55 -18.11
N LEU A 391 24.46 -55.69 -17.45
CA LEU A 391 23.26 -55.06 -18.01
C LEU A 391 23.57 -53.77 -18.79
N LYS A 392 24.81 -53.60 -19.27
CA LYS A 392 25.20 -52.41 -20.02
C LYS A 392 24.40 -52.32 -21.32
N GLY A 393 23.74 -51.19 -21.54
CA GLY A 393 22.91 -50.95 -22.74
C GLY A 393 21.47 -51.46 -22.62
N TYR A 394 21.11 -52.09 -21.50
CA TYR A 394 19.71 -52.34 -21.17
C TYR A 394 19.09 -51.06 -20.61
N GLN A 395 17.82 -50.81 -20.94
CA GLN A 395 17.08 -49.67 -20.46
C GLN A 395 15.99 -50.08 -19.45
N VAL A 396 15.85 -49.30 -18.38
CA VAL A 396 14.70 -49.39 -17.47
C VAL A 396 13.58 -48.53 -18.04
N VAL A 397 12.52 -49.19 -18.52
CA VAL A 397 11.39 -48.52 -19.19
C VAL A 397 10.74 -47.50 -18.25
N ARG A 398 10.53 -46.28 -18.77
CA ARG A 398 9.83 -45.21 -18.05
C ARG A 398 8.39 -45.63 -17.74
N ASN A 399 8.01 -45.53 -16.47
CA ASN A 399 6.66 -45.86 -16.01
C ASN A 399 5.57 -45.04 -16.74
N GLN A 400 5.93 -43.87 -17.25
CA GLN A 400 5.09 -42.97 -18.03
C GLN A 400 4.49 -43.67 -19.27
N PHE A 401 5.21 -44.61 -19.87
CA PHE A 401 4.78 -45.33 -21.07
C PHE A 401 3.94 -46.58 -20.77
N THR A 402 4.03 -47.13 -19.56
CA THR A 402 3.47 -48.46 -19.25
C THR A 402 2.15 -48.43 -18.49
N GLN A 403 1.78 -47.30 -17.87
CA GLN A 403 0.61 -47.22 -16.99
C GLN A 403 -0.39 -46.16 -17.43
N ALA A 404 -1.55 -46.60 -17.94
CA ALA A 404 -2.70 -45.74 -18.26
C ALA A 404 -3.34 -45.10 -17.01
N ARG A 405 -3.26 -45.79 -15.85
CA ARG A 405 -3.63 -45.23 -14.54
C ARG A 405 -2.49 -45.49 -13.55
N TYR A 406 -1.76 -44.44 -13.21
CA TYR A 406 -0.65 -44.51 -12.27
C TYR A 406 -1.15 -44.51 -10.82
N GLU A 407 -0.85 -45.57 -10.07
CA GLU A 407 -1.27 -45.76 -8.66
C GLU A 407 -0.17 -45.47 -7.64
N GLY A 408 0.90 -44.76 -8.02
CA GLY A 408 2.00 -44.40 -7.12
C GLY A 408 1.96 -42.94 -6.63
N PRO A 409 2.99 -42.48 -5.90
CA PRO A 409 3.10 -41.09 -5.47
C PRO A 409 3.38 -40.18 -6.67
N ALA A 410 2.59 -39.12 -6.82
CA ALA A 410 2.76 -38.15 -7.89
C ALA A 410 2.61 -36.73 -7.36
N VAL A 411 3.39 -35.82 -7.94
CA VAL A 411 3.32 -34.38 -7.66
C VAL A 411 3.06 -33.62 -8.96
N THR A 412 2.21 -32.60 -8.88
CA THR A 412 1.95 -31.64 -9.96
C THR A 412 2.38 -30.26 -9.50
N ILE A 413 3.28 -29.64 -10.26
CA ILE A 413 3.97 -28.41 -9.94
C ILE A 413 3.58 -27.35 -10.97
N SER A 414 3.08 -26.22 -10.50
CA SER A 414 2.89 -24.99 -11.26
C SER A 414 3.78 -23.89 -10.68
N ASN A 415 3.87 -22.75 -11.37
CA ASN A 415 4.67 -21.61 -10.92
C ASN A 415 4.31 -21.12 -9.50
N ASN A 416 3.11 -21.41 -9.00
CA ASN A 416 2.65 -20.94 -7.70
C ASN A 416 2.13 -22.02 -6.74
N ARG A 417 2.05 -23.29 -7.16
CA ARG A 417 1.46 -24.37 -6.37
C ARG A 417 2.16 -25.70 -6.60
N ILE A 418 2.26 -26.50 -5.53
CA ILE A 418 2.71 -27.89 -5.57
C ILE A 418 1.58 -28.76 -5.02
N THR A 419 1.10 -29.71 -5.80
CA THR A 419 -0.01 -30.59 -5.43
C THR A 419 0.44 -32.05 -5.36
N PHE A 420 0.36 -32.63 -4.16
CA PHE A 420 0.61 -34.04 -3.89
C PHE A 420 -0.68 -34.84 -4.04
N ASN A 421 -0.62 -35.95 -4.77
CA ASN A 421 -1.78 -36.79 -4.99
C ASN A 421 -2.24 -37.52 -3.71
N LEU A 422 -3.41 -38.16 -3.80
CA LEU A 422 -4.02 -38.89 -2.68
C LEU A 422 -3.13 -40.04 -2.15
N PHE A 423 -2.29 -40.64 -2.99
CA PHE A 423 -1.37 -41.69 -2.57
C PHE A 423 -0.40 -41.21 -1.49
N CYS A 424 0.21 -40.03 -1.68
CA CYS A 424 1.13 -39.44 -0.70
C CYS A 424 0.44 -39.21 0.65
N MET A 425 -0.84 -38.81 0.61
CA MET A 425 -1.65 -38.57 1.79
C MET A 425 -2.05 -39.85 2.51
N ARG A 426 -2.28 -40.94 1.77
CA ARG A 426 -2.56 -42.27 2.35
C ARG A 426 -1.33 -42.88 3.02
N LYS A 427 -0.15 -42.74 2.42
CA LYS A 427 1.09 -43.29 2.99
C LYS A 427 1.50 -42.58 4.28
N PHE A 428 1.35 -41.27 4.32
CA PHE A 428 1.64 -40.47 5.52
C PHE A 428 0.38 -40.16 6.33
N ALA A 429 -0.59 -41.09 6.37
CA ALA A 429 -1.86 -40.86 7.08
C ALA A 429 -1.67 -40.69 8.60
N ASP A 430 -0.66 -41.35 9.16
CA ASP A 430 -0.34 -41.34 10.59
C ASP A 430 0.59 -40.18 10.98
N ALA A 431 1.12 -39.44 9.99
CA ALA A 431 1.98 -38.29 10.24
C ALA A 431 1.15 -37.01 10.42
N GLY A 432 1.33 -36.34 11.57
CA GLY A 432 0.76 -35.00 11.79
C GLY A 432 1.41 -33.93 10.91
N TYR A 433 2.74 -34.00 10.78
CA TYR A 433 3.55 -33.05 10.03
C TYR A 433 4.48 -33.77 9.04
N ALA A 434 4.81 -33.09 7.96
CA ALA A 434 5.80 -33.53 6.98
C ALA A 434 6.71 -32.36 6.58
N GLN A 435 7.90 -32.67 6.09
CA GLN A 435 8.87 -31.70 5.63
C GLN A 435 9.04 -31.82 4.12
N LEU A 436 9.04 -30.68 3.43
CA LEU A 436 9.38 -30.58 2.01
C LEU A 436 10.89 -30.31 1.88
N LEU A 437 11.58 -31.06 1.04
CA LEU A 437 13.03 -30.99 0.87
C LEU A 437 13.38 -30.82 -0.61
N LEU A 438 14.38 -30.00 -0.92
CA LEU A 438 14.90 -29.80 -2.28
C LEU A 438 16.40 -30.05 -2.31
N HIS A 439 16.86 -30.83 -3.28
CA HIS A 439 18.26 -30.88 -3.69
C HIS A 439 18.39 -30.19 -5.05
N PRO A 440 18.92 -28.95 -5.12
CA PRO A 440 18.95 -28.18 -6.36
C PRO A 440 19.93 -28.77 -7.39
N SER A 441 21.12 -29.20 -6.97
CA SER A 441 22.14 -29.75 -7.86
C SER A 441 21.75 -31.10 -8.47
N GLU A 442 21.16 -32.01 -7.68
CA GLU A 442 20.62 -33.29 -8.17
C GLU A 442 19.20 -33.18 -8.76
N ARG A 443 18.59 -31.98 -8.76
CA ARG A 443 17.22 -31.73 -9.22
C ARG A 443 16.20 -32.73 -8.64
N LYS A 444 16.30 -33.00 -7.33
CA LYS A 444 15.38 -33.90 -6.59
C LYS A 444 14.53 -33.13 -5.60
N LEU A 445 13.26 -33.50 -5.50
CA LEU A 445 12.34 -33.05 -4.46
C LEU A 445 11.99 -34.23 -3.57
N ALA A 446 11.90 -34.05 -2.26
CA ALA A 446 11.50 -35.13 -1.36
C ALA A 446 10.53 -34.65 -0.28
N ILE A 447 9.73 -35.58 0.23
CA ILE A 447 8.89 -35.39 1.41
C ILE A 447 9.14 -36.51 2.42
N ARG A 448 9.22 -36.12 3.69
CA ARG A 448 9.35 -37.06 4.83
C ARG A 448 8.42 -36.66 5.98
N PRO A 449 7.88 -37.60 6.77
CA PRO A 449 7.25 -37.31 8.05
C PRO A 449 8.22 -36.60 9.00
N CYS A 450 7.70 -35.69 9.82
CA CYS A 450 8.50 -35.00 10.83
C CYS A 450 7.69 -34.63 12.08
N GLN A 451 8.38 -34.21 13.13
CA GLN A 451 7.78 -33.63 14.33
C GLN A 451 7.43 -32.15 14.10
N GLU A 452 6.51 -31.60 14.90
CA GLU A 452 6.14 -30.17 14.83
C GLU A 452 7.32 -29.23 15.13
N SER A 453 8.27 -29.66 15.97
CA SER A 453 9.47 -28.90 16.29
C SER A 453 10.50 -28.85 15.15
N ALA A 454 10.30 -29.63 14.08
CA ALA A 454 11.23 -29.67 12.97
C ALA A 454 11.18 -28.37 12.15
N MET A 455 12.34 -27.90 11.71
CA MET A 455 12.44 -26.68 10.91
C MET A 455 11.58 -26.78 9.64
N HIS A 456 10.71 -25.80 9.41
CA HIS A 456 9.80 -25.76 8.26
C HIS A 456 8.88 -26.99 8.15
N SER A 457 8.43 -27.55 9.28
CA SER A 457 7.38 -28.57 9.31
C SER A 457 6.09 -28.04 8.69
N ILE A 458 5.46 -28.85 7.84
CA ILE A 458 4.21 -28.53 7.17
C ILE A 458 3.10 -29.39 7.82
N PRO A 459 2.01 -28.78 8.31
CA PRO A 459 0.86 -29.54 8.76
C PRO A 459 0.36 -30.42 7.62
N TRP A 460 0.50 -31.74 7.75
CA TRP A 460 0.20 -32.64 6.65
C TRP A 460 -1.29 -32.96 6.65
N ARG A 461 -1.84 -33.34 7.82
CA ARG A 461 -3.24 -33.71 8.03
C ARG A 461 -3.94 -32.76 9.01
N SER A 462 -5.17 -32.36 8.70
CA SER A 462 -5.98 -31.46 9.54
C SER A 462 -6.84 -32.19 10.60
N GLY A 463 -6.38 -33.34 11.09
CA GLY A 463 -7.04 -34.17 12.11
C GLY A 463 -7.49 -35.56 11.62
N ALA A 464 -7.57 -36.53 12.53
CA ALA A 464 -7.89 -37.93 12.23
C ALA A 464 -9.30 -38.15 11.66
N ALA A 465 -10.26 -37.28 11.98
CA ALA A 465 -11.67 -37.42 11.60
C ALA A 465 -12.02 -36.92 10.17
N LYS A 466 -11.13 -36.21 9.48
CA LYS A 466 -11.40 -35.66 8.13
C LYS A 466 -10.95 -36.61 7.03
N SER A 467 -11.76 -36.71 5.96
CA SER A 467 -11.42 -37.48 4.75
C SER A 467 -10.12 -37.01 4.11
N LEU A 468 -9.34 -37.96 3.59
CA LEU A 468 -8.09 -37.65 2.88
C LEU A 468 -8.38 -37.06 1.49
N TYR A 469 -7.72 -35.96 1.17
CA TYR A 469 -7.77 -35.28 -0.13
C TYR A 469 -6.36 -34.95 -0.60
N ALA A 470 -6.18 -34.69 -1.89
CA ALA A 470 -4.88 -34.27 -2.44
C ALA A 470 -4.39 -32.98 -1.77
N LYS A 471 -3.12 -32.94 -1.35
CA LYS A 471 -2.57 -31.78 -0.63
C LYS A 471 -1.97 -30.79 -1.60
N THR A 472 -2.52 -29.59 -1.66
CA THR A 472 -1.93 -28.48 -2.40
C THR A 472 -1.25 -27.51 -1.45
N LEU A 473 0.02 -27.22 -1.72
CA LEU A 473 0.80 -26.18 -1.07
C LEU A 473 0.85 -24.95 -1.97
N CYS A 474 0.57 -23.77 -1.42
CA CYS A 474 0.76 -22.50 -2.11
C CYS A 474 2.22 -22.08 -1.96
N CYS A 475 2.94 -21.95 -3.07
CA CYS A 475 4.36 -21.68 -3.09
C CYS A 475 4.72 -20.67 -4.19
N ARG A 476 4.24 -19.44 -4.07
CA ARG A 476 4.45 -18.41 -5.11
C ARG A 476 5.93 -18.11 -5.35
N HIS A 477 6.68 -17.82 -4.30
CA HIS A 477 8.07 -17.42 -4.41
C HIS A 477 9.02 -18.61 -4.56
N PHE A 478 8.79 -19.66 -3.75
CA PHE A 478 9.52 -20.93 -3.93
C PHE A 478 9.26 -21.55 -5.31
N GLY A 479 8.04 -21.47 -5.84
CA GLY A 479 7.72 -21.92 -7.20
C GLY A 479 8.53 -21.18 -8.25
N ALA A 480 8.59 -19.84 -8.17
CA ALA A 480 9.44 -19.05 -9.06
C ALA A 480 10.94 -19.41 -8.96
N ALA A 481 11.45 -19.65 -7.74
CA ALA A 481 12.81 -20.13 -7.55
C ALA A 481 13.01 -21.53 -8.17
N LEU A 482 12.09 -22.45 -7.93
CA LEU A 482 12.15 -23.82 -8.44
C LEU A 482 12.13 -23.86 -9.97
N PHE A 483 11.26 -23.06 -10.62
CA PHE A 483 11.22 -22.97 -12.08
C PHE A 483 12.53 -22.43 -12.65
N ARG A 484 13.19 -21.48 -11.97
CA ARG A 484 14.53 -21.02 -12.38
C ARG A 484 15.61 -22.08 -12.16
N ILE A 485 15.55 -22.86 -11.07
CA ILE A 485 16.51 -23.96 -10.81
C ILE A 485 16.36 -25.07 -11.87
N MET A 486 15.12 -25.38 -12.26
CA MET A 486 14.81 -26.42 -13.25
C MET A 486 14.85 -25.93 -14.70
N GLU A 487 14.97 -24.62 -14.94
CA GLU A 487 14.85 -23.99 -16.27
C GLU A 487 13.52 -24.32 -16.96
N TRP A 488 12.44 -24.33 -16.18
CA TRP A 488 11.09 -24.62 -16.64
C TRP A 488 10.34 -23.36 -17.10
N ASP A 489 9.44 -23.55 -18.05
CA ASP A 489 8.56 -22.50 -18.55
C ASP A 489 7.36 -22.31 -17.59
N PRO A 490 7.17 -21.12 -17.00
CA PRO A 490 6.08 -20.81 -16.06
C PRO A 490 4.65 -21.05 -16.57
N ASP A 491 4.44 -21.11 -17.89
CA ASP A 491 3.12 -21.29 -18.50
C ASP A 491 2.67 -22.76 -18.51
N PHE A 492 3.59 -23.71 -18.26
CA PHE A 492 3.32 -25.13 -18.24
C PHE A 492 3.10 -25.68 -16.82
N LEU A 493 2.38 -26.80 -16.75
CA LEU A 493 2.28 -27.62 -15.54
C LEU A 493 3.24 -28.78 -15.65
N TYR A 494 4.01 -29.06 -14.60
CA TYR A 494 4.97 -30.16 -14.59
C TYR A 494 4.48 -31.27 -13.67
N ARG A 495 4.37 -32.49 -14.19
CA ARG A 495 3.97 -33.67 -13.45
C ARG A 495 5.16 -34.61 -13.26
N VAL A 496 5.43 -34.97 -12.02
CA VAL A 496 6.53 -35.85 -11.64
C VAL A 496 5.99 -37.05 -10.88
N ARG A 497 6.40 -38.24 -11.30
CA ARG A 497 6.13 -39.50 -10.59
C ARG A 497 7.26 -39.73 -9.60
N GLY A 498 6.91 -40.08 -8.37
CA GLY A 498 7.86 -40.30 -7.29
C GLY A 498 8.09 -41.78 -6.98
N THR A 499 9.04 -42.01 -6.09
CA THR A 499 9.36 -43.33 -5.53
C THR A 499 9.12 -43.26 -4.03
N TRP A 500 8.24 -44.14 -3.52
CA TRP A 500 8.02 -44.30 -2.08
C TRP A 500 8.93 -45.40 -1.54
N ILE A 501 9.63 -45.12 -0.45
CA ILE A 501 10.57 -46.04 0.19
C ILE A 501 10.22 -46.10 1.68
N GLN A 502 10.09 -47.32 2.22
CA GLN A 502 9.91 -47.57 3.65
C GLN A 502 11.02 -48.50 4.15
N ARG A 503 11.73 -48.08 5.20
CA ARG A 503 12.74 -48.89 5.91
C ARG A 503 12.49 -48.80 7.41
N GLY A 504 11.98 -49.88 7.99
CA GLY A 504 11.52 -49.86 9.39
C GLY A 504 10.35 -48.88 9.57
N GLU A 505 10.48 -47.98 10.54
CA GLU A 505 9.50 -46.92 10.81
C GLU A 505 9.69 -45.67 9.92
N GLU A 506 10.85 -45.52 9.27
CA GLU A 506 11.12 -44.37 8.42
C GLU A 506 10.50 -44.55 7.03
N GLN A 507 9.69 -43.58 6.62
CA GLN A 507 9.06 -43.53 5.30
C GLN A 507 9.44 -42.24 4.59
N ILE A 508 9.79 -42.34 3.31
CA ILE A 508 10.12 -41.18 2.48
C ILE A 508 9.51 -41.31 1.10
N ILE A 509 9.31 -40.17 0.43
CA ILE A 509 8.97 -40.12 -0.99
C ILE A 509 9.94 -39.17 -1.68
N ILE A 510 10.59 -39.63 -2.74
CA ILE A 510 11.53 -38.85 -3.55
C ILE A 510 10.96 -38.70 -4.96
N TYR A 511 11.09 -37.50 -5.54
CA TYR A 511 10.70 -37.14 -6.89
C TYR A 511 11.95 -36.69 -7.64
N ASN A 512 12.30 -37.38 -8.73
CA ASN A 512 13.31 -36.91 -9.65
C ASN A 512 12.68 -35.89 -10.61
N LEU A 513 13.04 -34.61 -10.48
CA LEU A 513 12.44 -33.52 -11.26
C LEU A 513 12.92 -33.53 -12.71
N GLU A 514 14.04 -34.17 -13.03
CA GLU A 514 14.48 -34.37 -14.42
C GLU A 514 13.49 -35.22 -15.22
N HIS A 515 12.68 -36.03 -14.53
CA HIS A 515 11.64 -36.86 -15.13
C HIS A 515 10.27 -36.19 -15.22
N ALA A 516 10.24 -34.86 -15.12
CA ALA A 516 9.02 -34.09 -15.25
C ALA A 516 8.45 -34.16 -16.67
N VAL A 517 7.17 -34.46 -16.77
CA VAL A 517 6.39 -34.35 -18.01
C VAL A 517 5.63 -33.04 -17.94
N SER A 518 5.78 -32.20 -18.96
CA SER A 518 5.04 -30.94 -19.05
C SER A 518 3.62 -31.21 -19.56
N ALA A 519 2.68 -30.36 -19.18
CA ALA A 519 1.29 -30.44 -19.59
C ALA A 519 0.75 -29.04 -19.88
N VAL A 520 0.08 -28.91 -21.03
CA VAL A 520 -0.60 -27.69 -21.46
C VAL A 520 -2.10 -27.86 -21.28
N LEU A 521 -2.74 -26.82 -20.75
CA LEU A 521 -4.19 -26.70 -20.76
C LEU A 521 -4.63 -26.22 -22.14
N LEU A 522 -5.27 -27.09 -22.92
CA LEU A 522 -5.81 -26.69 -24.21
C LEU A 522 -7.07 -25.83 -23.99
N PRO A 523 -7.25 -24.76 -24.79
CA PRO A 523 -8.47 -23.98 -24.77
C PRO A 523 -9.69 -24.88 -24.98
N GLN A 524 -10.78 -24.61 -24.25
CA GLN A 524 -12.03 -25.36 -24.42
C GLN A 524 -12.50 -25.24 -25.88
N MET A 525 -12.56 -26.36 -26.58
CA MET A 525 -13.23 -26.43 -27.88
C MET A 525 -14.73 -26.23 -27.64
N ARG A 526 -15.37 -25.39 -28.46
CA ARG A 526 -16.79 -24.97 -28.31
C ARG A 526 -17.79 -26.14 -28.24
N GLU A 527 -17.41 -27.34 -28.68
CA GLU A 527 -18.32 -28.49 -28.86
C GLU A 527 -18.44 -29.42 -27.63
N ALA A 528 -17.65 -29.23 -26.57
CA ALA A 528 -17.74 -30.04 -25.35
C ALA A 528 -17.54 -29.20 -24.07
N PRO A 529 -18.57 -28.47 -23.60
CA PRO A 529 -18.46 -27.66 -22.39
C PRO A 529 -18.32 -28.56 -21.16
N GLY A 530 -17.16 -28.53 -20.51
CA GLY A 530 -16.97 -29.12 -19.17
C GLY A 530 -15.69 -29.93 -18.94
N ARG A 531 -14.88 -30.23 -19.95
CA ARG A 531 -13.58 -30.91 -19.77
C ARG A 531 -12.44 -30.03 -20.27
N GLU A 532 -11.58 -29.58 -19.35
CA GLU A 532 -10.25 -29.08 -19.71
C GLU A 532 -9.46 -30.24 -20.34
N THR A 533 -9.25 -30.20 -21.65
CA THR A 533 -8.40 -31.17 -22.33
C THR A 533 -6.94 -30.81 -22.03
N ARG A 534 -6.21 -31.73 -21.40
CA ARG A 534 -4.78 -31.55 -21.13
C ARG A 534 -3.99 -32.33 -22.17
N ALA A 535 -3.04 -31.67 -22.81
CA ALA A 535 -2.04 -32.35 -23.63
C ALA A 535 -0.80 -32.57 -22.79
N GLU A 536 -0.37 -33.82 -22.64
CA GLU A 536 0.92 -34.16 -22.05
C GLU A 536 2.01 -34.02 -23.13
N CYS A 537 3.08 -33.33 -22.79
CA CYS A 537 4.24 -33.11 -23.63
C CYS A 537 5.43 -33.84 -22.99
N PHE A 538 5.97 -34.82 -23.72
CA PHE A 538 7.15 -35.54 -23.27
C PHE A 538 8.41 -34.75 -23.60
N PRO A 539 9.45 -34.80 -22.75
CA PRO A 539 10.75 -34.18 -23.05
C PRO A 539 11.34 -34.71 -24.36
N GLU A 540 11.93 -33.82 -25.17
CA GLU A 540 12.64 -34.16 -26.43
C GLU A 540 13.67 -35.29 -26.26
N PRO A 541 14.47 -35.36 -25.17
CA PRO A 541 15.42 -36.47 -24.96
C PRO A 541 14.77 -37.87 -24.86
N TRP A 542 13.45 -37.97 -24.75
CA TRP A 542 12.73 -39.24 -24.67
C TRP A 542 12.32 -39.78 -26.03
N GLU A 543 12.48 -39.02 -27.12
CA GLU A 543 12.05 -39.41 -28.47
C GLU A 543 12.68 -40.73 -28.92
N ASP A 544 13.99 -40.90 -28.70
CA ASP A 544 14.76 -42.06 -29.13
C ASP A 544 15.05 -43.08 -28.01
N SER A 545 14.35 -43.00 -26.86
CA SER A 545 14.59 -43.92 -25.74
C SER A 545 13.33 -44.33 -24.97
N PHE A 546 13.21 -45.62 -24.64
CA PHE A 546 12.15 -46.11 -23.76
C PHE A 546 12.45 -45.86 -22.29
N GLY A 547 13.72 -45.71 -21.93
CA GLY A 547 14.20 -45.72 -20.56
C GLY A 547 15.52 -45.02 -20.33
N GLU A 548 15.95 -45.02 -19.07
CA GLU A 548 17.33 -44.75 -18.68
C GLU A 548 18.15 -46.03 -18.81
N GLU A 549 19.45 -45.91 -19.08
CA GLU A 549 20.37 -47.04 -18.99
C GLU A 549 20.33 -47.63 -17.57
N PHE A 550 20.38 -48.96 -17.47
CA PHE A 550 20.16 -49.66 -16.20
C PHE A 550 21.02 -49.11 -15.06
N TYR A 551 22.32 -48.96 -15.24
CA TYR A 551 23.21 -48.47 -14.18
C TYR A 551 23.01 -46.99 -13.89
N ASP A 552 22.73 -46.16 -14.90
CA ASP A 552 22.38 -44.75 -14.68
C ASP A 552 21.10 -44.62 -13.84
N HIS A 553 20.10 -45.48 -14.13
CA HIS A 553 18.87 -45.57 -13.34
C HIS A 553 19.13 -45.98 -11.88
N ILE A 554 20.03 -46.94 -11.65
CA ILE A 554 20.44 -47.35 -10.30
C ILE A 554 21.10 -46.16 -9.56
N MET A 555 22.02 -45.46 -10.22
CA MET A 555 22.71 -44.31 -9.65
C MET A 555 21.75 -43.14 -9.35
N GLY A 556 20.77 -42.89 -10.22
CA GLY A 556 19.72 -41.90 -9.98
C GLY A 556 18.83 -42.23 -8.78
N ASN A 557 18.67 -43.53 -8.47
CA ASN A 557 17.85 -44.06 -7.39
C ASN A 557 18.69 -44.65 -6.24
N GLU A 558 19.89 -44.12 -5.98
CA GLU A 558 20.82 -44.59 -4.93
C GLU A 558 20.15 -44.84 -3.58
N ALA A 559 19.21 -43.98 -3.17
CA ALA A 559 18.44 -44.16 -1.92
C ALA A 559 17.72 -45.52 -1.85
N PHE A 560 17.26 -46.05 -2.98
CA PHE A 560 16.61 -47.36 -3.02
C PHE A 560 17.64 -48.50 -2.81
N TYR A 561 18.82 -48.38 -3.41
CA TYR A 561 19.84 -49.42 -3.47
C TYR A 561 20.90 -49.36 -2.35
N MET A 562 20.86 -48.35 -1.47
CA MET A 562 21.71 -48.27 -0.29
C MET A 562 21.62 -49.55 0.56
N ALA A 563 22.76 -50.15 0.93
CA ALA A 563 22.78 -51.37 1.75
C ALA A 563 22.04 -51.19 3.08
N ARG A 564 21.49 -52.27 3.65
CA ARG A 564 20.76 -52.23 4.94
C ARG A 564 21.63 -51.81 6.14
N GLY A 565 22.94 -51.66 5.97
CA GLY A 565 23.91 -51.22 7.00
C GLY A 565 24.48 -49.81 6.80
N THR A 566 24.13 -49.07 5.74
CA THR A 566 24.53 -47.66 5.61
C THR A 566 23.61 -46.76 6.45
N ALA A 567 24.14 -45.63 6.91
CA ALA A 567 23.42 -44.67 7.76
C ALA A 567 22.27 -43.99 6.98
N TRP A 568 21.14 -44.66 6.87
CA TRP A 568 19.91 -44.17 6.21
C TRP A 568 19.43 -42.84 6.82
N GLN A 569 19.36 -42.78 8.16
CA GLN A 569 19.11 -41.56 8.98
C GLN A 569 18.10 -40.59 8.35
N ALA A 570 16.95 -41.08 7.87
CA ALA A 570 15.99 -40.26 7.16
C ALA A 570 15.31 -39.22 8.07
N GLY A 571 15.36 -39.38 9.40
CA GLY A 571 14.90 -38.39 10.38
C GLY A 571 15.93 -37.33 10.82
N ARG A 572 17.15 -37.32 10.26
CA ARG A 572 18.23 -36.41 10.71
C ARG A 572 17.80 -34.92 10.64
N PRO A 573 18.01 -34.11 11.70
CA PRO A 573 17.69 -32.69 11.68
C PRO A 573 18.61 -31.92 10.73
N SER A 574 18.12 -30.78 10.25
CA SER A 574 18.89 -29.90 9.36
C SER A 574 19.71 -28.89 10.16
N VAL A 575 20.95 -28.67 9.76
CA VAL A 575 21.87 -27.69 10.36
C VAL A 575 21.84 -26.37 9.59
N LEU A 576 22.24 -25.27 10.22
CA LEU A 576 22.38 -23.98 9.53
C LEU A 576 23.47 -24.10 8.44
N ALA A 577 23.19 -23.65 7.22
CA ALA A 577 24.12 -23.79 6.10
C ALA A 577 25.45 -23.05 6.38
N PRO A 578 26.58 -23.76 6.53
CA PRO A 578 27.86 -23.14 6.89
C PRO A 578 28.40 -22.25 5.77
N GLY A 579 28.98 -21.10 6.12
CA GLY A 579 29.70 -20.23 5.19
C GLY A 579 28.84 -19.33 4.29
N ILE A 580 27.52 -19.44 4.35
CA ILE A 580 26.65 -18.43 3.73
C ILE A 580 26.61 -17.23 4.65
N GLY A 581 26.92 -16.04 4.14
CA GLY A 581 26.82 -14.76 4.83
C GLY A 581 25.37 -14.39 5.17
N GLN A 582 24.67 -15.28 5.89
CA GLN A 582 23.39 -14.99 6.51
C GLN A 582 23.71 -14.36 7.86
N TYR A 583 23.06 -13.24 8.17
CA TYR A 583 23.13 -12.67 9.51
C TYR A 583 22.68 -13.73 10.51
N VAL A 584 23.65 -14.27 11.25
CA VAL A 584 23.35 -15.07 12.42
C VAL A 584 22.81 -14.09 13.45
N PRO A 585 21.55 -14.28 13.94
CA PRO A 585 21.06 -13.48 15.05
C PRO A 585 22.12 -13.47 16.15
N GLN A 586 22.43 -12.30 16.71
CA GLN A 586 23.37 -12.22 17.83
C GLN A 586 23.12 -13.35 18.81
N THR A 587 24.20 -13.97 19.29
CA THR A 587 24.09 -15.12 20.20
C THR A 587 23.16 -14.77 21.36
N GLY A 588 22.38 -15.72 21.87
CA GLY A 588 21.38 -15.44 22.92
C GLY A 588 21.95 -14.63 24.10
N GLY A 589 23.23 -14.82 24.44
CA GLY A 589 23.93 -14.05 25.46
C GLY A 589 24.21 -12.57 25.11
N GLU A 590 24.48 -12.23 23.86
CA GLU A 590 24.66 -10.84 23.40
C GLU A 590 23.33 -10.08 23.40
N PHE A 591 22.27 -10.73 22.93
CA PHE A 591 20.92 -10.15 22.97
C PHE A 591 20.46 -9.89 24.42
N GLN A 592 20.79 -10.81 25.34
CA GLN A 592 20.48 -10.66 26.76
C GLN A 592 21.26 -9.51 27.41
N LYS A 593 22.56 -9.35 27.08
CA LYS A 593 23.36 -8.18 27.52
C LYS A 593 22.77 -6.86 27.03
N MET A 594 22.26 -6.81 25.80
CA MET A 594 21.62 -5.61 25.26
C MET A 594 20.33 -5.25 26.02
N MET A 595 19.50 -6.25 26.35
CA MET A 595 18.31 -6.05 27.19
C MET A 595 18.68 -5.52 28.59
N GLU A 596 19.70 -6.09 29.23
CA GLU A 596 20.16 -5.64 30.55
C GLU A 596 20.71 -4.21 30.51
N THR A 597 21.44 -3.86 29.45
CA THR A 597 21.99 -2.52 29.26
C THR A 597 20.87 -1.48 29.15
N LEU A 598 19.81 -1.78 28.39
CA LEU A 598 18.63 -0.91 28.28
C LEU A 598 17.90 -0.76 29.61
N ARG A 599 17.71 -1.86 30.36
CA ARG A 599 17.09 -1.83 31.70
C ARG A 599 17.87 -0.96 32.68
N ARG A 600 19.20 -1.09 32.73
CA ARG A 600 20.05 -0.30 33.62
C ARG A 600 20.00 1.19 33.30
N LYS A 601 20.01 1.56 32.02
CA LYS A 601 19.96 2.96 31.59
C LYS A 601 18.61 3.62 31.77
N ALA A 602 17.53 2.87 31.56
CA ALA A 602 16.20 3.37 31.88
C ALA A 602 16.05 3.66 33.39
N ALA A 603 16.61 2.80 34.24
CA ALA A 603 16.62 2.99 35.69
C ALA A 603 17.50 4.17 36.15
N SER A 604 18.56 4.52 35.41
CA SER A 604 19.47 5.62 35.77
C SER A 604 18.98 7.01 35.35
N GLY A 605 17.77 7.14 34.75
CA GLY A 605 17.21 8.42 34.31
C GLY A 605 17.92 9.07 33.11
N ASP A 606 18.91 8.39 32.53
CA ASP A 606 19.77 8.82 31.42
C ASP A 606 19.15 8.47 30.05
N GLY A 607 17.83 8.25 30.02
CA GLY A 607 17.04 7.96 28.82
C GLY A 607 16.63 9.21 28.06
N GLY A 608 17.59 10.10 27.82
CA GLY A 608 17.45 11.34 27.05
C GLY A 608 17.44 11.08 25.55
#